data_AF-A0A2V2YW81-F1
#
_entry.id   AF-A0A2V2YW81-F1
#
_cell.length_a   1.000
_cell.length_b   1.000
_cell.length_c   1.000
_cell.angle_alpha   90.00
_cell.angle_beta   90.00
_cell.angle_gamma   90.00
#
_symmetry.space_group_name_H-M   'P 1'
#
loop_
_entity.id
_entity.type
_entity.pdbx_description
1 polymer ?
#
loop_
_entity_poly.entity_id
_entity_poly.type
_entity_poly.pdbx_seq_one_letter_code
_entity_poly.pdbx_strand_id
1 'polypeptide(L)'
;MAVQRYADGNPGLDNYLWFGEAAEQLLIPLEPLAGSDVISAGKEDTKMRKLTVTKSNVTMVPLDWLCVRYAKLQKEIKKNPRDELLEESYIIATQLQAMGMNELVKQERPTLEDQLELIPLPQKEEYVPVVCSLLREHYRRQLRMTSLEQQLKLSPKLEYPSMTASYSGMPRGGAAASPLEAAFVRQENRLEMLQWELDELASRMYPMNRALDTLSLEQMEIIQQKYLVRREPKDDRLIDEIGIGRQKFYLLKSTAFIRIASSLHLI
;
A
#
# COMPACT_ATOMS: atom_id res chain seq x y z
N MET A 1 42.50 49.86 2.68
CA MET A 1 41.59 49.20 3.64
C MET A 1 40.19 49.22 3.04
N ALA A 2 39.76 48.10 2.46
CA ALA A 2 38.46 47.96 1.83
C ALA A 2 37.88 46.59 2.20
N VAL A 3 36.60 46.61 2.55
CA VAL A 3 35.80 45.55 3.14
C VAL A 3 35.45 44.50 2.09
N GLN A 4 35.77 43.23 2.34
CA GLN A 4 35.25 42.08 1.60
C GLN A 4 33.96 41.60 2.26
N ARG A 5 32.86 41.56 1.50
CA ARG A 5 31.61 40.86 1.82
C ARG A 5 31.34 39.78 0.78
N TYR A 6 30.86 38.67 1.30
CA TYR A 6 30.47 37.39 0.72
C TYR A 6 29.52 37.46 -0.48
N ALA A 7 29.66 36.50 -1.39
CA ALA A 7 28.59 36.00 -2.26
C ALA A 7 28.88 34.56 -2.71
N ASP A 8 28.47 33.60 -1.88
CA ASP A 8 27.98 32.27 -2.32
C ASP A 8 26.61 32.51 -3.00
N GLY A 9 26.16 31.86 -4.08
CA GLY A 9 26.40 30.50 -4.51
C GLY A 9 25.11 29.68 -4.36
N ASN A 10 24.13 29.85 -5.25
CA ASN A 10 23.25 28.75 -5.70
C ASN A 10 22.29 29.16 -6.84
N PRO A 11 22.40 28.55 -8.04
CA PRO A 11 21.40 28.63 -9.10
C PRO A 11 20.50 27.38 -9.10
N GLY A 12 19.20 27.59 -9.31
CA GLY A 12 18.31 26.51 -9.75
C GLY A 12 17.11 26.32 -8.85
N LEU A 13 16.03 27.04 -9.15
CA LEU A 13 14.65 26.66 -8.90
C LEU A 13 13.75 27.68 -9.62
N ASP A 14 13.82 27.69 -10.95
CA ASP A 14 12.84 28.37 -11.79
C ASP A 14 12.26 27.37 -12.79
N ASN A 15 10.96 27.52 -13.03
CA ASN A 15 10.07 26.73 -13.87
C ASN A 15 9.40 25.56 -13.15
N TYR A 16 8.22 25.81 -12.58
CA TYR A 16 6.95 25.20 -13.01
C TYR A 16 5.79 26.07 -12.49
N LEU A 17 5.43 27.09 -13.28
CA LEU A 17 4.20 27.84 -13.16
C LEU A 17 3.13 27.21 -14.08
N TRP A 18 1.92 27.08 -13.54
CA TRP A 18 0.61 27.12 -14.21
C TRP A 18 0.19 25.98 -15.14
N PHE A 19 -0.92 25.31 -14.77
CA PHE A 19 -2.23 25.56 -15.38
C PHE A 19 -3.33 25.11 -14.41
N GLY A 20 -4.12 26.08 -13.93
CA GLY A 20 -5.47 25.86 -13.45
C GLY A 20 -6.42 26.45 -14.48
N GLU A 21 -7.49 25.72 -14.81
CA GLU A 21 -8.81 26.21 -15.23
C GLU A 21 -9.69 25.03 -15.69
N ALA A 22 -11.00 25.23 -15.65
CA ALA A 22 -12.10 24.31 -15.99
C ALA A 22 -12.59 23.37 -14.86
N ALA A 23 -13.18 24.02 -13.84
CA ALA A 23 -14.39 23.50 -13.21
C ALA A 23 -15.60 24.04 -13.98
N GLU A 24 -16.50 23.15 -14.44
CA GLU A 24 -17.97 23.28 -14.38
C GLU A 24 -18.68 22.30 -15.35
N GLN A 25 -19.81 21.75 -14.89
CA GLN A 25 -20.97 21.28 -15.67
C GLN A 25 -20.78 19.92 -16.42
N LEU A 26 -21.64 18.88 -16.37
CA LEU A 26 -23.08 18.72 -16.09
C LEU A 26 -23.45 17.25 -15.78
N LEU A 27 -24.59 17.10 -15.10
CA LEU A 27 -25.40 15.90 -14.83
C LEU A 27 -25.61 14.98 -16.04
N ILE A 28 -25.59 13.64 -15.81
CA ILE A 28 -26.32 12.63 -16.62
C ILE A 28 -26.90 11.55 -15.65
N PRO A 29 -28.13 11.06 -15.85
CA PRO A 29 -28.94 10.38 -14.84
C PRO A 29 -28.73 8.86 -14.74
N LEU A 30 -29.13 8.30 -13.61
CA LEU A 30 -29.19 6.86 -13.32
C LEU A 30 -30.42 6.23 -13.99
N GLU A 31 -30.22 5.19 -14.80
CA GLU A 31 -31.27 4.23 -15.17
C GLU A 31 -31.02 2.87 -14.48
N PRO A 32 -32.09 2.14 -14.09
CA PRO A 32 -31.98 0.87 -13.40
C PRO A 32 -31.81 -0.31 -14.37
N LEU A 33 -30.94 -1.25 -13.99
CA LEU A 33 -30.76 -2.55 -14.63
C LEU A 33 -31.95 -3.47 -14.34
N ALA A 34 -32.54 -4.02 -15.40
CA ALA A 34 -33.43 -5.18 -15.35
C ALA A 34 -32.82 -6.31 -16.19
N GLY A 35 -32.76 -7.53 -15.64
CA GLY A 35 -32.59 -8.75 -16.44
C GLY A 35 -31.77 -9.88 -15.81
N SER A 36 -32.52 -10.89 -15.33
CA SER A 36 -32.25 -12.35 -15.34
C SER A 36 -31.15 -12.98 -14.48
N ASP A 37 -31.61 -13.59 -13.38
CA ASP A 37 -31.53 -15.02 -13.04
C ASP A 37 -30.32 -15.85 -13.49
N VAL A 38 -29.52 -16.35 -12.53
CA VAL A 38 -29.23 -17.80 -12.33
C VAL A 38 -28.90 -18.03 -10.86
N ILE A 39 -29.74 -18.80 -10.17
CA ILE A 39 -29.48 -19.36 -8.85
C ILE A 39 -28.46 -20.49 -9.02
N SER A 40 -27.29 -20.37 -8.38
CA SER A 40 -26.40 -21.51 -8.11
C SER A 40 -25.96 -21.51 -6.66
N ALA A 41 -26.00 -22.70 -6.09
CA ALA A 41 -26.04 -23.03 -4.68
C ALA A 41 -24.83 -22.54 -3.88
N GLY A 42 -25.10 -22.30 -2.59
CA GLY A 42 -24.18 -21.71 -1.63
C GLY A 42 -22.86 -22.47 -1.47
N LYS A 43 -21.77 -21.70 -1.50
CA LYS A 43 -20.56 -22.00 -0.75
C LYS A 43 -20.62 -21.18 0.53
N GLU A 44 -21.15 -21.77 1.58
CA GLU A 44 -20.79 -21.31 2.92
C GLU A 44 -19.33 -21.68 3.14
N ASP A 45 -18.46 -20.67 3.01
CA ASP A 45 -17.08 -20.72 3.44
C ASP A 45 -17.05 -20.92 4.96
N THR A 46 -17.15 -22.17 5.39
CA THR A 46 -16.75 -22.59 6.72
C THR A 46 -15.24 -22.37 6.81
N LYS A 47 -14.86 -21.21 7.36
CA LYS A 47 -13.49 -20.87 7.77
C LYS A 47 -13.01 -21.94 8.74
N MET A 48 -12.46 -23.02 8.20
CA MET A 48 -11.81 -24.04 8.99
C MET A 48 -10.62 -23.38 9.70
N ARG A 49 -10.71 -23.26 11.02
CA ARG A 49 -9.59 -22.87 11.88
C ARG A 49 -8.46 -23.88 11.63
N LYS A 50 -7.20 -23.44 11.68
CA LYS A 50 -6.02 -24.29 11.50
C LYS A 50 -6.02 -25.37 12.60
N LEU A 51 -6.65 -26.51 12.33
CA LEU A 51 -6.71 -27.66 13.21
C LEU A 51 -5.60 -28.63 12.80
N THR A 52 -4.72 -28.96 13.74
CA THR A 52 -3.76 -30.06 13.60
C THR A 52 -4.41 -31.34 14.09
N VAL A 53 -4.44 -32.35 13.23
CA VAL A 53 -4.97 -33.66 13.57
C VAL A 53 -3.84 -34.50 14.16
N THR A 54 -4.07 -35.05 15.34
CA THR A 54 -3.15 -35.92 16.08
C THR A 54 -3.84 -37.24 16.36
N LYS A 55 -3.06 -38.26 16.74
CA LYS A 55 -3.60 -39.60 17.07
C LYS A 55 -4.70 -39.54 18.14
N SER A 56 -4.64 -38.57 19.06
CA SER A 56 -5.61 -38.43 20.14
C SER A 56 -6.90 -37.71 19.75
N ASN A 57 -6.92 -36.90 18.69
CA ASN A 57 -8.10 -36.11 18.33
C ASN A 57 -8.79 -36.57 17.03
N VAL A 58 -8.15 -37.42 16.22
CA VAL A 58 -8.63 -37.82 14.89
C VAL A 58 -10.05 -38.41 14.89
N THR A 59 -10.45 -39.10 15.95
CA THR A 59 -11.79 -39.70 16.08
C THR A 59 -12.88 -38.69 16.40
N MET A 60 -12.52 -37.51 16.93
CA MET A 60 -13.44 -36.46 17.37
C MET A 60 -13.69 -35.41 16.28
N VAL A 61 -12.90 -35.44 15.20
CA VAL A 61 -13.03 -34.50 14.09
C VAL A 61 -14.06 -35.03 13.08
N PRO A 62 -15.03 -34.20 12.64
CA PRO A 62 -16.00 -34.61 11.63
C PRO A 62 -15.35 -35.10 10.33
N LEU A 63 -15.97 -36.10 9.70
CA LEU A 63 -15.43 -36.76 8.50
C LEU A 63 -15.15 -35.76 7.36
N ASP A 64 -16.09 -34.86 7.09
CA ASP A 64 -15.95 -33.85 6.03
C ASP A 64 -14.70 -32.97 6.24
N TRP A 65 -14.36 -32.73 7.51
CA TRP A 65 -13.20 -31.93 7.88
C TRP A 65 -11.90 -32.71 7.73
N LEU A 66 -11.90 -34.01 8.04
CA LEU A 66 -10.76 -34.89 7.79
C LEU A 66 -10.45 -35.00 6.29
N CYS A 67 -11.47 -35.14 5.44
CA CYS A 67 -11.29 -35.18 3.98
C CYS A 67 -10.68 -33.89 3.43
N VAL A 68 -11.22 -32.73 3.84
CA VAL A 68 -10.70 -31.43 3.41
C VAL A 68 -9.30 -31.16 3.98
N ARG A 69 -9.02 -31.57 5.23
CA ARG A 69 -7.69 -31.45 5.83
C ARG A 69 -6.68 -32.35 5.12
N TYR A 70 -7.05 -33.59 4.80
CA TYR A 70 -6.21 -34.52 4.05
C TYR A 70 -5.85 -33.97 2.66
N ALA A 71 -6.83 -33.45 1.92
CA ALA A 71 -6.58 -32.82 0.62
C ALA A 71 -5.68 -31.58 0.70
N LYS A 72 -5.80 -30.78 1.78
CA LYS A 72 -4.90 -29.66 2.04
C LYS A 72 -3.49 -30.12 2.40
N LEU A 73 -3.36 -31.15 3.26
CA LEU A 73 -2.08 -31.73 3.64
C LEU A 73 -1.34 -32.31 2.45
N GLN A 74 -2.02 -33.01 1.54
CA GLN A 74 -1.38 -33.51 0.30
C GLN A 74 -0.80 -32.37 -0.54
N LYS A 75 -1.51 -31.24 -0.65
CA LYS A 75 -1.00 -30.04 -1.34
C LYS A 75 0.14 -29.36 -0.57
N GLU A 76 0.11 -29.37 0.76
CA GLU A 76 1.15 -28.80 1.62
C GLU A 76 2.43 -29.65 1.57
N ILE A 77 2.32 -30.97 1.61
CA ILE A 77 3.43 -31.93 1.48
C ILE A 77 4.12 -31.80 0.13
N LYS A 78 3.33 -31.67 -0.96
CA LYS A 78 3.87 -31.42 -2.31
C LYS A 78 4.70 -30.13 -2.40
N LYS A 79 4.36 -29.10 -1.61
CA LYS A 79 5.06 -27.81 -1.60
C LYS A 79 6.25 -27.80 -0.65
N ASN A 80 6.13 -28.42 0.52
CA ASN A 80 7.12 -28.45 1.59
C ASN A 80 6.98 -29.76 2.38
N PRO A 81 7.75 -30.80 2.05
CA PRO A 81 7.72 -32.05 2.80
C PRO A 81 8.30 -31.82 4.21
N ARG A 82 7.48 -32.01 5.23
CA ARG A 82 7.87 -31.99 6.65
C ARG A 82 7.39 -33.28 7.31
N ASP A 83 8.21 -33.85 8.18
CA ASP A 83 7.91 -35.12 8.85
C ASP A 83 6.60 -35.05 9.64
N GLU A 84 6.33 -33.92 10.31
CA GLU A 84 5.08 -33.67 11.05
C GLU A 84 3.83 -33.72 10.15
N LEU A 85 3.92 -33.23 8.91
CA LEU A 85 2.80 -33.22 7.96
C LEU A 85 2.59 -34.61 7.36
N LEU A 86 3.68 -35.35 7.12
CA LEU A 86 3.62 -36.74 6.67
C LEU A 86 2.95 -37.61 7.72
N GLU A 87 3.32 -37.46 9.00
CA GLU A 87 2.70 -38.17 10.11
C GLU A 87 1.22 -37.83 10.27
N GLU A 88 0.84 -36.55 10.22
CA GLU A 88 -0.56 -36.12 10.28
C GLU A 88 -1.37 -36.71 9.11
N SER A 89 -0.81 -36.66 7.89
CA SER A 89 -1.47 -37.22 6.71
C SER A 89 -1.66 -38.73 6.81
N TYR A 90 -0.68 -39.44 7.39
CA TYR A 90 -0.76 -40.87 7.61
C TYR A 90 -1.87 -41.23 8.60
N ILE A 91 -1.96 -40.51 9.72
CA ILE A 91 -2.98 -40.71 10.75
C ILE A 91 -4.39 -40.52 10.15
N ILE A 92 -4.59 -39.45 9.38
CA ILE A 92 -5.88 -39.19 8.73
C ILE A 92 -6.19 -40.26 7.68
N ALA A 93 -5.21 -40.65 6.85
CA ALA A 93 -5.39 -41.69 5.84
C ALA A 93 -5.79 -43.03 6.47
N THR A 94 -5.13 -43.44 7.55
CA THR A 94 -5.49 -44.67 8.27
C THR A 94 -6.91 -44.62 8.85
N GLN A 95 -7.34 -43.46 9.35
CA GLN A 95 -8.69 -43.32 9.88
C GLN A 95 -9.75 -43.35 8.77
N LEU A 96 -9.50 -42.70 7.63
CA LEU A 96 -10.40 -42.73 6.47
C LEU A 96 -10.52 -44.13 5.86
N GLN A 97 -9.42 -44.90 5.83
CA GLN A 97 -9.42 -46.30 5.42
C GLN A 97 -10.23 -47.18 6.38
N ALA A 98 -10.08 -46.98 7.69
CA ALA A 98 -10.86 -47.70 8.70
C ALA A 98 -12.37 -47.42 8.60
N MET A 99 -12.76 -46.24 8.10
CA MET A 99 -14.16 -45.87 7.82
C MET A 99 -14.66 -46.31 6.43
N GLY A 100 -13.84 -47.04 5.66
CA GLY A 100 -14.21 -47.59 4.35
C GLY A 100 -14.07 -46.61 3.17
N MET A 101 -13.50 -45.42 3.37
CA MET A 101 -13.35 -44.37 2.34
C MET A 101 -12.07 -44.54 1.50
N ASN A 102 -11.84 -45.76 1.01
CA ASN A 102 -10.60 -46.13 0.32
C ASN A 102 -10.41 -45.45 -1.05
N GLU A 103 -11.48 -44.96 -1.67
CA GLU A 103 -11.43 -44.29 -2.98
C GLU A 103 -10.81 -42.88 -2.89
N LEU A 104 -11.00 -42.20 -1.76
CA LEU A 104 -10.48 -40.84 -1.53
C LEU A 104 -8.97 -40.82 -1.21
N VAL A 105 -8.41 -41.95 -0.75
CA VAL A 105 -6.99 -42.06 -0.38
C VAL A 105 -6.09 -42.46 -1.56
N LYS A 106 -6.68 -42.97 -2.66
CA LYS A 106 -5.93 -43.52 -3.81
C LYS A 106 -5.47 -42.50 -4.86
N GLN A 107 -5.86 -41.23 -4.73
CA GLN A 107 -5.38 -40.19 -5.64
C GLN A 107 -4.04 -39.64 -5.14
N GLU A 108 -2.99 -39.95 -5.90
CA GLU A 108 -1.65 -39.34 -5.86
C GLU A 108 -0.70 -39.84 -4.76
N ARG A 109 -0.14 -41.05 -4.95
CA ARG A 109 1.27 -41.27 -4.57
C ARG A 109 2.13 -40.65 -5.66
N PRO A 110 2.84 -39.53 -5.43
CA PRO A 110 3.84 -39.06 -6.38
C PRO A 110 5.01 -40.06 -6.38
N THR A 111 5.32 -40.58 -7.55
CA THR A 111 6.51 -41.41 -7.80
C THR A 111 7.76 -40.55 -7.61
N LEU A 112 8.87 -41.18 -7.21
CA LEU A 112 10.16 -40.53 -6.92
C LEU A 112 10.72 -39.67 -8.07
N GLU A 113 10.23 -39.87 -9.29
CA GLU A 113 10.61 -39.11 -10.49
C GLU A 113 10.07 -37.66 -10.47
N ASP A 114 8.96 -37.38 -9.78
CA ASP A 114 8.37 -36.02 -9.68
C ASP A 114 9.10 -35.10 -8.68
N GLN A 115 9.98 -35.64 -7.84
CA GLN A 115 10.66 -34.87 -6.78
C GLN A 115 11.91 -34.12 -7.25
N LEU A 116 12.37 -34.36 -8.48
CA LEU A 116 13.60 -33.74 -9.00
C LEU A 116 13.34 -32.50 -9.89
N GLU A 117 12.10 -32.14 -10.19
CA GLU A 117 11.80 -31.05 -11.15
C GLU A 117 11.23 -29.74 -10.56
N LEU A 118 11.04 -29.60 -9.23
CA LEU A 118 10.52 -28.35 -8.65
C LEU A 118 11.61 -27.34 -8.25
N ILE A 119 12.15 -26.66 -9.26
CA ILE A 119 12.59 -25.27 -9.09
C ILE A 119 11.31 -24.42 -8.95
N PRO A 120 11.11 -23.62 -7.89
CA PRO A 120 9.87 -22.87 -7.72
C PRO A 120 9.73 -21.81 -8.83
N LEU A 121 8.76 -22.01 -9.73
CA LEU A 121 8.31 -20.99 -10.66
C LEU A 121 7.63 -19.83 -9.90
N PRO A 122 7.80 -18.57 -10.35
CA PRO A 122 7.27 -17.39 -9.68
C PRO A 122 5.74 -17.45 -9.57
N GLN A 123 5.22 -17.21 -8.37
CA GLN A 123 3.78 -17.10 -8.13
C GLN A 123 3.22 -15.89 -8.90
N LYS A 124 1.99 -16.06 -9.41
CA LYS A 124 1.23 -15.04 -10.18
C LYS A 124 1.26 -13.68 -9.46
N GLU A 125 1.18 -12.61 -10.25
CA GLU A 125 1.35 -11.19 -9.94
C GLU A 125 0.45 -10.59 -8.81
N GLU A 126 0.35 -11.23 -7.63
CA GLU A 126 -0.46 -10.79 -6.49
C GLU A 126 0.02 -9.45 -5.90
N TYR A 127 1.28 -9.09 -6.14
CA TYR A 127 1.87 -7.84 -5.69
C TYR A 127 1.39 -6.61 -6.48
N VAL A 128 0.93 -6.78 -7.73
CA VAL A 128 0.61 -5.66 -8.63
C VAL A 128 -0.52 -4.77 -8.08
N PRO A 129 -1.66 -5.31 -7.61
CA PRO A 129 -2.71 -4.50 -6.99
C PRO A 129 -2.23 -3.75 -5.74
N VAL A 130 -1.38 -4.39 -4.93
CA VAL A 130 -0.82 -3.78 -3.70
C VAL A 130 0.06 -2.59 -4.06
N VAL A 131 0.99 -2.76 -5.00
CA VAL A 131 1.86 -1.67 -5.46
C VAL A 131 1.05 -0.54 -6.08
N CYS A 132 0.02 -0.83 -6.89
CA CYS A 132 -0.89 0.19 -7.43
C CYS A 132 -1.55 1.01 -6.30
N SER A 133 -2.04 0.35 -5.26
CA SER A 133 -2.67 1.03 -4.14
C SER A 133 -1.71 1.95 -3.38
N LEU A 134 -0.46 1.50 -3.17
CA LEU A 134 0.57 2.26 -2.47
C LEU A 134 1.03 3.47 -3.28
N LEU A 135 1.17 3.35 -4.61
CA LEU A 135 1.51 4.47 -5.49
C LEU A 135 0.43 5.55 -5.47
N ARG A 136 -0.86 5.16 -5.50
CA ARG A 136 -1.98 6.10 -5.38
C ARG A 136 -2.00 6.78 -4.03
N GLU A 137 -1.72 6.04 -2.96
CA GLU A 137 -1.65 6.61 -1.62
C GLU A 137 -0.48 7.60 -1.49
N HIS A 138 0.68 7.24 -2.05
CA HIS A 138 1.85 8.11 -2.12
C HIS A 138 1.54 9.42 -2.85
N TYR A 139 0.85 9.37 -3.99
CA TYR A 139 0.40 10.57 -4.69
C TYR A 139 -0.52 11.45 -3.82
N ARG A 140 -1.47 10.85 -3.08
CA ARG A 140 -2.32 11.60 -2.14
C ARG A 140 -1.51 12.26 -1.02
N ARG A 141 -0.49 11.57 -0.52
CA ARG A 141 0.42 12.11 0.50
C ARG A 141 1.25 13.27 -0.05
N GLN A 142 1.73 13.19 -1.29
CA GLN A 142 2.39 14.32 -1.98
C GLN A 142 1.47 15.56 -2.08
N LEU A 143 0.21 15.36 -2.49
CA LEU A 143 -0.77 16.45 -2.54
C LEU A 143 -1.06 17.04 -1.15
N ARG A 144 -1.14 16.21 -0.10
CA ARG A 144 -1.31 16.67 1.27
C ARG A 144 -0.10 17.47 1.75
N MET A 145 1.11 16.97 1.49
CA MET A 145 2.36 17.62 1.87
C MET A 145 2.48 19.00 1.23
N THR A 146 2.27 19.11 -0.08
CA THR A 146 2.26 20.42 -0.79
C THR A 146 1.19 21.37 -0.26
N SER A 147 0.00 20.87 0.09
CA SER A 147 -1.05 21.69 0.70
C SER A 147 -0.65 22.21 2.10
N LEU A 148 -0.01 21.37 2.92
CA LEU A 148 0.47 21.76 4.25
C LEU A 148 1.62 22.76 4.17
N GLU A 149 2.55 22.57 3.25
CA GLU A 149 3.63 23.53 2.99
C GLU A 149 3.10 24.90 2.57
N GLN A 150 2.06 24.94 1.73
CA GLN A 150 1.39 26.19 1.36
C GLN A 150 0.71 26.85 2.57
N GLN A 151 0.04 26.07 3.42
CA GLN A 151 -0.57 26.59 4.65
C GLN A 151 0.48 27.17 5.61
N LEU A 152 1.64 26.52 5.74
CA LEU A 152 2.76 27.02 6.54
C LEU A 152 3.32 28.32 5.98
N LYS A 153 3.52 28.41 4.65
CA LYS A 153 4.01 29.62 3.98
C LYS A 153 3.06 30.81 4.09
N LEU A 154 1.75 30.55 4.05
CA LEU A 154 0.69 31.58 4.14
C LEU A 154 0.34 31.94 5.59
N SER A 155 0.88 31.23 6.57
CA SER A 155 0.61 31.52 7.97
C SER A 155 1.18 32.91 8.34
N PRO A 156 0.39 33.77 9.02
CA PRO A 156 0.87 35.09 9.39
C PRO A 156 2.06 34.95 10.34
N LYS A 157 3.20 35.53 9.94
CA LYS A 157 4.33 35.75 10.86
C LYS A 157 3.84 36.80 11.87
N LEU A 158 3.50 36.36 13.07
CA LEU A 158 3.24 37.27 14.18
C LEU A 158 4.56 37.99 14.48
N GLU A 159 4.66 39.24 14.05
CA GLU A 159 5.72 40.11 14.55
C GLU A 159 5.49 40.28 16.04
N TYR A 160 6.53 39.97 16.84
CA TYR A 160 6.51 40.28 18.26
C TYR A 160 6.20 41.78 18.40
N PRO A 161 5.15 42.18 19.12
CA PRO A 161 5.00 43.57 19.46
C PRO A 161 6.24 43.95 20.28
N SER A 162 7.08 44.82 19.71
CA SER A 162 8.16 45.47 20.45
C SER A 162 7.52 46.11 21.68
N MET A 163 7.70 45.48 22.85
CA MET A 163 7.16 45.96 24.10
C MET A 163 7.79 47.31 24.43
N THR A 164 7.12 48.40 24.08
CA THR A 164 7.29 49.68 24.77
C THR A 164 6.39 49.66 26.00
N ALA A 165 7.04 49.67 27.16
CA ALA A 165 6.43 49.56 28.48
C ALA A 165 5.31 50.59 28.71
N SER A 166 4.25 50.18 29.40
CA SER A 166 3.42 51.11 30.19
C SER A 166 2.93 50.40 31.45
N TYR A 167 3.59 50.73 32.56
CA TYR A 167 3.14 50.43 33.92
C TYR A 167 1.82 51.15 34.18
N SER A 168 0.73 50.43 34.49
CA SER A 168 -0.18 50.78 35.59
C SER A 168 -1.33 49.76 35.72
N GLY A 169 -1.57 49.28 36.94
CA GLY A 169 -2.80 48.59 37.34
C GLY A 169 -2.75 47.06 37.34
N MET A 170 -2.26 46.45 38.43
CA MET A 170 -2.41 45.01 38.68
C MET A 170 -3.88 44.59 38.76
N PRO A 171 -4.31 43.49 38.10
CA PRO A 171 -5.49 42.75 38.54
C PRO A 171 -5.11 41.79 39.66
N ARG A 172 -5.63 42.02 40.87
CA ARG A 172 -5.65 41.02 41.95
C ARG A 172 -6.75 40.00 41.65
N GLY A 173 -6.37 38.76 41.38
CA GLY A 173 -7.28 37.61 41.28
C GLY A 173 -7.06 36.80 40.01
N GLY A 174 -6.57 35.57 40.16
CA GLY A 174 -6.45 34.50 39.15
C GLY A 174 -6.49 34.98 37.70
N ALA A 175 -5.42 35.62 37.23
CA ALA A 175 -5.40 36.26 35.93
C ALA A 175 -5.58 35.22 34.81
N ALA A 176 -6.73 35.29 34.13
CA ALA A 176 -6.90 34.66 32.83
C ALA A 176 -5.82 35.21 31.89
N ALA A 177 -5.13 34.32 31.17
CA ALA A 177 -4.09 34.68 30.21
C ALA A 177 -4.55 35.83 29.30
N SER A 178 -3.66 36.77 28.99
CA SER A 178 -3.98 37.89 28.11
C SER A 178 -4.56 37.34 26.80
N PRO A 179 -5.67 37.89 26.27
CA PRO A 179 -6.23 37.44 25.00
C PRO A 179 -5.21 37.42 23.86
N LEU A 180 -4.21 38.29 23.92
CA LEU A 180 -3.08 38.35 22.99
C LEU A 180 -2.13 37.14 23.16
N GLU A 181 -1.73 36.82 24.39
CA GLU A 181 -0.89 35.67 24.71
C GLU A 181 -1.61 34.36 24.34
N ALA A 182 -2.91 34.27 24.65
CA ALA A 182 -3.72 33.12 24.28
C ALA A 182 -3.84 32.95 22.75
N ALA A 183 -3.93 34.04 21.98
CA ALA A 183 -3.94 33.99 20.52
C ALA A 183 -2.59 33.57 19.94
N PHE A 184 -1.49 34.07 20.52
CA PHE A 184 -0.13 33.71 20.15
C PHE A 184 0.13 32.22 20.38
N VAL A 185 -0.13 31.71 21.58
CA VAL A 185 0.05 30.29 21.93
C VAL A 185 -0.78 29.38 21.02
N ARG A 186 -2.02 29.77 20.68
CA ARG A 186 -2.85 28.99 19.74
C ARG A 186 -2.24 28.94 18.34
N GLN A 187 -1.65 30.04 17.87
CA GLN A 187 -1.01 30.10 16.56
C GLN A 187 0.28 29.30 16.53
N GLU A 188 1.13 29.40 17.55
CA GLU A 188 2.34 28.56 17.67
C GLU A 188 2.00 27.08 17.72
N ASN A 189 1.07 26.66 18.58
CA ASN A 189 0.61 25.27 18.64
C ASN A 189 0.09 24.80 17.28
N ARG A 190 -0.60 25.66 16.52
CA ARG A 190 -1.05 25.32 15.16
C ARG A 190 0.13 25.12 14.21
N LEU A 191 1.16 25.95 14.26
CA LEU A 191 2.35 25.81 13.43
C LEU A 191 3.14 24.54 13.79
N GLU A 192 3.33 24.27 15.08
CA GLU A 192 3.97 23.06 15.56
C GLU A 192 3.22 21.81 15.09
N MET A 193 1.89 21.80 15.19
CA MET A 193 1.07 20.68 14.69
C MET A 193 1.20 20.49 13.17
N LEU A 194 1.26 21.58 12.40
CA LEU A 194 1.45 21.52 10.94
C LEU A 194 2.85 20.98 10.58
N GLN A 195 3.89 21.40 11.30
CA GLN A 195 5.25 20.90 11.12
C GLN A 195 5.35 19.43 11.50
N TRP A 196 4.75 19.03 12.62
CA TRP A 196 4.70 17.64 13.04
C TRP A 196 4.00 16.73 12.00
N GLU A 197 2.87 17.19 11.44
CA GLU A 197 2.18 16.45 10.37
C GLU A 197 3.05 16.32 9.10
N LEU A 198 3.81 17.37 8.75
CA LEU A 198 4.75 17.33 7.62
C LEU A 198 5.86 16.30 7.85
N ASP A 199 6.48 16.29 9.03
CA ASP A 199 7.55 15.35 9.38
C ASP A 199 7.04 13.90 9.39
N GLU A 200 5.83 13.68 9.89
CA GLU A 200 5.18 12.38 9.87
C GLU A 200 4.91 11.90 8.43
N LEU A 201 4.38 12.78 7.57
CA LEU A 201 4.15 12.47 6.16
C LEU A 201 5.44 12.17 5.41
N ALA A 202 6.49 12.96 5.63
CA ALA A 202 7.81 12.74 5.03
C ALA A 202 8.37 11.35 5.41
N SER A 203 8.26 10.98 6.69
CA SER A 203 8.68 9.68 7.20
C SER A 203 7.90 8.53 6.55
N ARG A 204 6.57 8.68 6.39
CA ARG A 204 5.71 7.68 5.74
C ARG A 204 5.92 7.57 4.23
N MET A 205 6.37 8.64 3.57
CA MET A 205 6.66 8.66 2.14
C MET A 205 8.05 8.10 1.80
N TYR A 206 8.99 8.14 2.74
CA TYR A 206 10.38 7.72 2.54
C TYR A 206 10.55 6.33 1.90
N PRO A 207 9.85 5.26 2.31
CA PRO A 207 10.04 3.93 1.70
C PRO A 207 9.69 3.91 0.22
N MET A 208 8.62 4.62 -0.17
CA MET A 208 8.19 4.70 -1.57
C MET A 208 9.11 5.59 -2.40
N ASN A 209 9.55 6.73 -1.85
CA ASN A 209 10.54 7.58 -2.54
C ASN A 209 11.81 6.78 -2.85
N ARG A 210 12.33 6.04 -1.87
CA ARG A 210 13.49 5.17 -2.05
C ARG A 210 13.23 4.06 -3.09
N ALA A 211 12.02 3.49 -3.10
CA ALA A 211 11.64 2.49 -4.10
C ALA A 211 11.63 3.09 -5.51
N LEU A 212 11.07 4.29 -5.68
CA LEU A 212 11.04 5.01 -6.95
C LEU A 212 12.46 5.35 -7.43
N ASP A 213 13.38 5.73 -6.55
CA ASP A 213 14.79 6.03 -6.90
C ASP A 213 15.55 4.84 -7.52
N THR A 214 15.07 3.60 -7.35
CA THR A 214 15.68 2.40 -7.95
C THR A 214 15.28 2.16 -9.42
N LEU A 215 14.30 2.92 -9.91
CA LEU A 215 13.78 2.77 -11.27
C LEU A 215 14.71 3.45 -12.28
N SER A 216 14.75 2.91 -13.50
CA SER A 216 15.36 3.64 -14.62
C SER A 216 14.52 4.87 -14.98
N LEU A 217 15.12 5.83 -15.69
CA LEU A 217 14.40 7.03 -16.15
C LEU A 217 13.15 6.70 -16.96
N GLU A 218 13.24 5.76 -17.91
CA GLU A 218 12.08 5.31 -18.71
C GLU A 218 10.98 4.65 -17.84
N GLN A 219 11.37 3.87 -16.83
CA GLN A 219 10.43 3.23 -15.90
C GLN A 219 9.75 4.27 -15.00
N MET A 220 10.53 5.22 -14.48
CA MET A 220 10.04 6.31 -13.65
C MET A 220 9.02 7.15 -14.42
N GLU A 221 9.32 7.54 -15.66
CA GLU A 221 8.41 8.33 -16.50
C GLU A 221 7.05 7.64 -16.69
N ILE A 222 7.07 6.33 -16.99
CA ILE A 222 5.85 5.53 -17.10
C ILE A 222 5.07 5.53 -15.78
N ILE A 223 5.73 5.31 -14.63
CA ILE A 223 5.07 5.26 -13.33
C ILE A 223 4.49 6.62 -12.94
N GLN A 224 5.24 7.71 -13.17
CA GLN A 224 4.82 9.08 -12.88
C GLN A 224 3.57 9.45 -13.67
N GLN A 225 3.59 9.27 -15.00
CA GLN A 225 2.47 9.64 -15.86
C GLN A 225 1.25 8.73 -15.69
N LYS A 226 1.46 7.47 -15.26
CA LYS A 226 0.37 6.51 -15.10
C LYS A 226 -0.30 6.57 -13.73
N TYR A 227 0.48 6.61 -12.65
CA TYR A 227 0.00 6.38 -11.28
C TYR A 227 0.11 7.59 -10.36
N LEU A 228 1.02 8.54 -10.65
CA LEU A 228 1.19 9.77 -9.86
C LEU A 228 0.38 10.94 -10.45
N VAL A 229 -0.85 10.65 -10.85
CA VAL A 229 -1.77 11.62 -11.49
C VAL A 229 -3.16 11.51 -10.88
N ARG A 230 -3.90 12.61 -10.85
CA ARG A 230 -5.27 12.67 -10.33
C ARG A 230 -6.24 11.70 -11.01
N ARG A 231 -6.10 11.52 -12.32
CA ARG A 231 -6.92 10.60 -13.11
C ARG A 231 -6.00 9.76 -13.97
N GLU A 232 -6.03 8.45 -13.76
CA GLU A 232 -5.17 7.53 -14.51
C GLU A 232 -5.56 7.53 -16.00
N PRO A 233 -4.62 7.82 -16.92
CA PRO A 233 -4.87 7.72 -18.35
C PRO A 233 -5.07 6.25 -18.76
N LYS A 234 -5.57 5.99 -19.97
CA LYS A 234 -5.60 4.63 -20.54
C LYS A 234 -4.20 4.25 -21.04
N ASP A 235 -3.84 2.96 -20.97
CA ASP A 235 -2.51 2.47 -21.42
C ASP A 235 -2.22 2.89 -22.86
N ASP A 236 -3.20 2.76 -23.78
CA ASP A 236 -3.01 3.11 -25.20
C ASP A 236 -2.66 4.60 -25.41
N ARG A 237 -3.30 5.51 -24.66
CA ARG A 237 -3.02 6.95 -24.77
C ARG A 237 -1.61 7.29 -24.28
N LEU A 238 -1.21 6.68 -23.18
CA LEU A 238 0.10 6.89 -22.59
C LEU A 238 1.22 6.30 -23.45
N ILE A 239 0.96 5.19 -24.14
CA ILE A 239 1.85 4.61 -25.16
C ILE A 239 2.07 5.61 -26.31
N ASP A 240 1.00 6.23 -26.80
CA ASP A 240 1.07 7.22 -27.88
C ASP A 240 1.79 8.51 -27.44
N GLU A 241 1.55 8.97 -26.20
CA GLU A 241 2.17 10.18 -25.63
C GLU A 241 3.69 10.02 -25.41
N ILE A 242 4.14 8.87 -24.89
CA ILE A 242 5.57 8.61 -24.64
C ILE A 242 6.29 8.16 -25.94
N GLY A 243 5.54 7.65 -26.93
CA GLY A 243 6.10 7.21 -28.21
C GLY A 243 6.88 5.89 -28.11
N ILE A 244 6.53 5.01 -27.18
CA ILE A 244 7.17 3.71 -26.96
C ILE A 244 6.33 2.60 -27.58
N GLY A 245 6.96 1.60 -28.22
CA GLY A 245 6.24 0.43 -28.72
C GLY A 245 5.51 -0.35 -27.61
N ARG A 246 4.28 -0.81 -27.88
CA ARG A 246 3.40 -1.50 -26.92
C ARG A 246 4.09 -2.62 -26.13
N GLN A 247 4.91 -3.45 -26.79
CA GLN A 247 5.64 -4.54 -26.11
C GLN A 247 6.66 -4.01 -25.10
N LYS A 248 7.47 -3.01 -25.50
CA LYS A 248 8.45 -2.35 -24.63
C LYS A 248 7.76 -1.68 -23.45
N PHE A 249 6.60 -1.05 -23.66
CA PHE A 249 5.82 -0.44 -22.60
C PHE A 249 5.41 -1.43 -21.50
N TYR A 250 4.78 -2.55 -21.85
CA TYR A 250 4.34 -3.53 -20.85
C TYR A 250 5.51 -4.21 -20.14
N LEU A 251 6.65 -4.38 -20.82
CA LEU A 251 7.88 -4.92 -20.21
C LEU A 251 8.51 -3.92 -19.23
N LEU A 252 8.59 -2.64 -19.58
CA LEU A 252 9.08 -1.61 -18.67
C LEU A 252 8.16 -1.44 -17.46
N LYS A 253 6.85 -1.47 -17.68
CA LYS A 253 5.85 -1.43 -16.62
C LYS A 253 6.01 -2.63 -15.67
N SER A 254 6.00 -3.87 -16.17
CA SER A 254 6.11 -5.06 -15.31
C SER A 254 7.42 -5.08 -14.53
N THR A 255 8.54 -4.73 -15.17
CA THR A 255 9.85 -4.66 -14.50
C THR A 255 9.91 -3.56 -13.44
N ALA A 256 9.29 -2.40 -13.67
CA ALA A 256 9.17 -1.35 -12.66
C ALA A 256 8.38 -1.84 -11.44
N PHE A 257 7.25 -2.50 -11.67
CA PHE A 257 6.43 -3.09 -10.60
C PHE A 257 7.18 -4.10 -9.75
N ILE A 258 7.99 -4.98 -10.38
CA ILE A 258 8.84 -5.94 -9.67
C ILE A 258 9.86 -5.20 -8.80
N ARG A 259 10.55 -4.19 -9.34
CA ARG A 259 11.56 -3.43 -8.58
C ARG A 259 10.96 -2.68 -7.39
N ILE A 260 9.80 -2.07 -7.58
CA ILE A 260 9.07 -1.41 -6.48
C ILE A 260 8.67 -2.45 -5.43
N ALA A 261 8.11 -3.59 -5.85
CA ALA A 261 7.71 -4.64 -4.92
C ALA A 261 8.89 -5.20 -4.13
N SER A 262 10.03 -5.46 -4.77
CA SER A 262 11.26 -5.95 -4.11
C SER A 262 11.85 -4.92 -3.15
N SER A 263 11.88 -3.63 -3.52
CA SER A 263 12.39 -2.56 -2.64
C SER A 263 11.50 -2.30 -1.44
N LEU A 264 10.19 -2.55 -1.56
CA LEU A 264 9.22 -2.50 -0.46
C LEU A 264 9.10 -3.82 0.31
N HIS A 265 9.90 -4.84 -0.05
CA HIS A 265 9.87 -6.18 0.56
C HIS A 265 8.50 -6.87 0.51
N LEU A 266 7.77 -6.68 -0.59
CA LEU A 266 6.50 -7.38 -0.87
C LEU A 266 6.72 -8.75 -1.53
N ILE A 267 7.90 -8.97 -2.11
CA ILE A 267 8.38 -10.20 -2.78
C ILE A 267 9.81 -10.48 -2.32
#